data_AF-A0A7C1QZ24-F1
#
_entry.id   AF-A0A7C1QZ24-F1
#
_cell.length_a   1.000
_cell.length_b   1.000
_cell.length_c   1.000
_cell.angle_alpha   90.00
_cell.angle_beta   90.00
_cell.angle_gamma   90.00
#
_symmetry.space_group_name_H-M   'P 1'
#
loop_
_entity.id
_entity.type
_entity.pdbx_description
1 polymer ?
#
loop_
_entity_poly.entity_id
_entity_poly.type
_entity_poly.pdbx_seq_one_letter_code
_entity_poly.pdbx_strand_id
1 'polypeptide(L)'
;MSNDQKNIEQHELEKIRMKKMKAMMEAKKRQERVVSISEKIEYVLKIVLASDAYSYLNKIRNKEPNVYQAIHNELISPEVIQNIDYLLTIIQQRGGIQKKIPLDAIIMLERKVKGIRSKIKVQRGDDIMDLGSFLSK
;
A
#
# COMPACT_ATOMS: atom_id res chain seq x y z
N MET A 1 12.26 -43.11 -42.85
CA MET A 1 11.53 -42.55 -41.69
C MET A 1 12.27 -41.30 -41.27
N SER A 2 11.61 -40.16 -41.42
CA SER A 2 12.17 -39.00 -42.11
C SER A 2 12.67 -37.90 -41.18
N ASN A 3 13.81 -37.30 -41.54
CA ASN A 3 14.44 -36.15 -40.86
C ASN A 3 13.49 -34.96 -40.64
N ASP A 4 12.40 -34.85 -41.41
CA ASP A 4 11.44 -33.76 -41.31
C ASP A 4 10.65 -33.75 -39.99
N GLN A 5 10.29 -34.91 -39.44
CA GLN A 5 9.57 -34.97 -38.15
C GLN A 5 10.44 -34.50 -36.97
N LYS A 6 11.73 -34.85 -36.98
CA LYS A 6 12.69 -34.37 -35.96
C LYS A 6 12.91 -32.87 -36.03
N ASN A 7 12.94 -32.30 -37.24
CA ASN A 7 13.05 -30.85 -37.42
C ASN A 7 11.78 -30.12 -36.94
N ILE A 8 10.59 -30.66 -37.20
CA ILE A 8 9.33 -30.07 -36.72
C ILE A 8 9.25 -30.11 -35.18
N GLU A 9 9.60 -31.23 -34.56
CA GLU A 9 9.63 -31.36 -33.09
C GLU A 9 10.67 -30.43 -32.45
N GLN A 10 11.86 -30.29 -33.03
CA GLN A 10 12.87 -29.33 -32.57
C GLN A 10 12.37 -27.88 -32.68
N HIS A 11 11.68 -27.54 -33.77
CA HIS A 11 11.17 -26.19 -33.99
C HIS A 11 10.04 -25.82 -33.02
N GLU A 12 9.19 -26.78 -32.65
CA GLU A 12 8.14 -26.61 -31.63
C GLU A 12 8.73 -26.53 -30.20
N LEU A 13 9.73 -27.35 -29.89
CA LEU A 13 10.49 -27.27 -28.63
C LEU A 13 11.16 -25.91 -28.45
N GLU A 14 11.71 -25.35 -29.53
CA GLU A 14 12.38 -24.06 -29.51
C GLU A 14 11.38 -22.90 -29.35
N LYS A 15 10.21 -22.96 -29.99
CA LYS A 15 9.10 -22.03 -29.73
C LYS A 15 8.65 -22.04 -28.26
N ILE A 16 8.57 -23.22 -27.64
CA ILE A 16 8.19 -23.36 -26.23
C ILE A 16 9.25 -22.75 -25.32
N ARG A 17 10.54 -22.98 -25.59
CA ARG A 17 11.66 -22.37 -24.85
C ARG A 17 11.63 -20.84 -24.95
N MET A 18 11.46 -20.32 -26.17
CA MET A 18 11.35 -18.87 -26.43
C MET A 18 10.16 -18.25 -25.68
N LYS A 19 8.98 -18.88 -25.69
CA LYS A 19 7.82 -18.41 -24.91
C LYS A 19 8.10 -18.39 -23.40
N LYS A 20 8.69 -19.45 -22.85
CA LYS A 20 9.04 -19.50 -21.42
C LYS A 20 10.10 -18.47 -21.04
N MET A 21 11.12 -18.27 -21.87
CA MET A 21 12.15 -17.26 -21.65
C MET A 21 11.57 -15.85 -21.67
N LYS A 22 10.67 -15.54 -22.63
CA LYS A 22 9.98 -14.25 -22.70
C LYS A 22 9.09 -14.01 -21.47
N ALA A 23 8.34 -15.02 -21.04
CA ALA A 23 7.51 -14.94 -19.83
C ALA A 23 8.36 -14.72 -18.56
N MET A 24 9.49 -15.43 -18.42
CA MET A 24 10.42 -15.22 -17.31
C MET A 24 11.04 -13.82 -17.32
N MET A 25 11.40 -13.30 -18.50
CA MET A 25 11.98 -11.98 -18.64
C MET A 25 10.96 -10.87 -18.33
N GLU A 26 9.70 -11.02 -18.78
CA GLU A 26 8.62 -10.11 -18.42
C GLU A 26 8.29 -10.15 -16.92
N ALA A 27 8.29 -11.33 -16.30
CA ALA A 27 8.10 -11.47 -14.86
C ALA A 27 9.22 -10.79 -14.06
N LYS A 28 10.48 -10.97 -14.47
CA LYS A 28 11.64 -10.26 -13.87
C LYS A 28 11.51 -8.75 -14.02
N LYS A 29 11.18 -8.26 -15.21
CA LYS A 29 11.02 -6.82 -15.47
C LYS A 29 9.85 -6.22 -14.68
N ARG A 30 8.79 -6.99 -14.42
CA ARG A 30 7.71 -6.60 -13.51
C ARG A 30 8.18 -6.56 -12.05
N GLN A 31 8.95 -7.56 -11.60
CA GLN A 31 9.52 -7.56 -10.25
C GLN A 31 10.46 -6.37 -10.01
N GLU A 32 11.39 -6.08 -10.92
CA GLU A 32 12.32 -4.94 -10.79
C GLU A 32 11.57 -3.59 -10.72
N ARG A 33 10.52 -3.41 -11.54
CA ARG A 33 9.67 -2.22 -11.48
C ARG A 33 8.93 -2.10 -10.14
N VAL A 34 8.39 -3.20 -9.62
CA VAL A 34 7.68 -3.22 -8.33
C VAL A 34 8.61 -2.86 -7.18
N VAL A 35 9.86 -3.33 -7.18
CA VAL A 35 10.88 -2.95 -6.19
C VAL A 35 11.11 -1.43 -6.22
N SER A 36 11.28 -0.84 -7.41
CA SER A 36 11.47 0.62 -7.53
C SER A 36 10.27 1.44 -7.06
N ILE A 37 9.04 0.99 -7.30
CA ILE A 37 7.83 1.74 -6.90
C ILE A 37 7.62 1.64 -5.39
N SER A 38 7.86 0.45 -4.80
CA SER A 38 7.75 0.24 -3.36
C SER A 38 8.71 1.13 -2.57
N GLU A 39 9.98 1.22 -3.01
CA GLU A 39 10.99 2.08 -2.38
C GLU A 39 10.61 3.57 -2.45
N LYS A 40 10.09 4.00 -3.60
CA LYS A 40 9.60 5.38 -3.80
C LYS A 40 8.44 5.69 -2.87
N ILE A 41 7.47 4.78 -2.75
CA ILE A 41 6.34 4.91 -1.82
C ILE A 41 6.84 5.00 -0.38
N GLU A 42 7.78 4.13 0.01
CA GLU A 42 8.34 4.14 1.37
C GLU A 42 9.03 5.47 1.68
N TYR A 43 9.80 6.01 0.72
CA TYR A 43 10.42 7.31 0.85
C TYR A 43 9.39 8.45 0.99
N VAL A 44 8.35 8.44 0.16
CA VAL A 44 7.26 9.43 0.24
C VAL A 44 6.56 9.34 1.60
N LEU A 45 6.19 8.14 2.05
CA LEU A 45 5.56 7.93 3.35
C LEU A 45 6.42 8.44 4.50
N LYS A 46 7.73 8.20 4.47
CA LYS A 46 8.66 8.70 5.49
C LYS A 46 8.71 10.23 5.59
N ILE A 47 8.45 10.93 4.48
CA ILE A 47 8.46 12.40 4.42
C ILE A 47 7.11 12.99 4.80
N VAL A 48 6.03 12.38 4.31
CA VAL A 48 4.65 12.83 4.51
C VAL A 48 4.19 12.56 5.94
N LEU A 49 4.60 11.45 6.56
CA LEU A 49 4.23 11.09 7.93
C LEU A 49 5.15 11.79 8.95
N ALA A 50 4.57 12.13 10.10
CA ALA A 50 5.36 12.43 11.28
C ALA A 50 6.18 11.20 11.71
N SER A 51 7.30 11.41 12.40
CA SER A 51 8.25 10.33 12.74
C SER A 51 7.62 9.25 13.63
N ASP A 52 6.79 9.66 14.58
CA ASP A 52 5.98 8.82 15.45
C ASP A 52 4.90 8.06 14.68
N ALA A 53 4.21 8.74 13.76
CA ALA A 53 3.19 8.16 12.87
C ALA A 53 3.79 7.06 11.97
N TYR A 54 4.94 7.33 11.35
CA TYR A 54 5.68 6.35 10.54
C TYR A 54 6.12 5.15 11.36
N SER A 55 6.67 5.40 12.56
CA SER A 55 7.09 4.34 13.48
C SER A 55 5.91 3.48 13.93
N TYR A 56 4.76 4.09 14.18
CA TYR A 56 3.54 3.38 14.54
C TYR A 56 3.01 2.53 13.39
N LEU A 57 2.97 3.08 12.17
CA LEU A 57 2.56 2.36 10.97
C LEU A 57 3.42 1.12 10.73
N ASN A 58 4.74 1.22 10.95
CA ASN A 58 5.65 0.06 10.87
C ASN A 58 5.42 -0.97 11.97
N LYS A 59 5.01 -0.55 13.18
CA LYS A 59 4.57 -1.49 14.21
C LYS A 59 3.30 -2.24 13.79
N ILE A 60 2.33 -1.56 13.18
CA ILE A 60 1.12 -2.20 12.64
C ILE A 60 1.49 -3.20 11.55
N ARG A 61 2.41 -2.84 10.63
CA ARG A 61 2.90 -3.74 9.57
C ARG A 61 3.36 -5.10 10.10
N ASN A 62 4.07 -5.10 11.23
CA ASN A 62 4.61 -6.32 11.84
C ASN A 62 3.58 -7.09 12.68
N LYS A 63 2.65 -6.39 13.34
CA LYS A 63 1.65 -7.01 14.24
C LYS A 63 0.40 -7.49 13.49
N GLU A 64 -0.11 -6.67 12.58
CA GLU A 64 -1.41 -6.83 11.94
C GLU A 64 -1.30 -6.44 10.46
N PRO A 65 -0.75 -7.32 9.60
CA PRO A 65 -0.48 -7.01 8.20
C PRO A 65 -1.75 -6.69 7.41
N ASN A 66 -2.89 -7.29 7.75
CA ASN A 66 -4.18 -7.00 7.11
C ASN A 66 -4.64 -5.57 7.39
N VAL A 67 -4.46 -5.10 8.63
CA VAL A 67 -4.81 -3.73 9.02
C VAL A 67 -3.85 -2.74 8.36
N TYR A 68 -2.56 -3.05 8.34
CA TYR A 68 -1.57 -2.27 7.61
C TYR A 68 -1.94 -2.13 6.14
N GLN A 69 -2.31 -3.21 5.45
CA GLN A 69 -2.67 -3.17 4.03
C GLN A 69 -3.89 -2.29 3.78
N ALA A 70 -4.90 -2.35 4.65
CA ALA A 70 -6.09 -1.50 4.54
C ALA A 70 -5.75 -0.01 4.76
N ILE A 71 -4.94 0.31 5.77
CA ILE A 71 -4.44 1.67 6.00
C ILE A 71 -3.60 2.14 4.79
N HIS A 72 -2.72 1.27 4.28
CA HIS A 72 -1.87 1.56 3.13
C HIS A 72 -2.70 1.88 1.88
N ASN A 73 -3.75 1.12 1.60
CA ASN A 73 -4.65 1.36 0.48
C ASN A 73 -5.44 2.68 0.62
N GLU A 74 -5.72 3.12 1.85
CA GLU A 74 -6.34 4.43 2.10
C GLU A 74 -5.33 5.58 1.90
N LEU A 75 -4.08 5.39 2.35
CA LEU A 75 -3.02 6.40 2.25
C LEU A 75 -2.48 6.55 0.82
N ILE A 76 -2.40 5.45 0.08
CA ILE A 76 -1.80 5.36 -1.26
C ILE A 76 -2.89 4.93 -2.24
N SER A 77 -3.53 5.93 -2.86
CA SER A 77 -4.47 5.70 -3.95
C SER A 77 -3.73 5.30 -5.24
N PRO A 78 -4.40 4.67 -6.22
CA PRO A 78 -3.79 4.35 -7.51
C PRO A 78 -3.22 5.57 -8.24
N GLU A 79 -3.82 6.75 -8.05
CA GLU A 79 -3.35 8.01 -8.62
C GLU A 79 -2.01 8.45 -8.01
N VAL A 80 -1.81 8.25 -6.70
CA VAL A 80 -0.53 8.51 -6.02
C VAL A 80 0.58 7.62 -6.59
N ILE A 81 0.28 6.36 -6.90
CA ILE A 81 1.24 5.43 -7.48
C ILE A 81 1.66 5.89 -8.89
N GLN A 82 0.69 6.32 -9.71
CA GLN A 82 0.96 6.81 -11.06
C GLN A 82 1.83 8.07 -11.06
N ASN A 83 1.60 8.95 -10.08
CA ASN A 83 2.27 10.25 -9.97
C ASN A 83 3.46 10.24 -8.98
N ILE A 84 3.93 9.07 -8.54
CA ILE A 84 4.94 8.95 -7.48
C ILE A 84 6.24 9.69 -7.84
N ASP A 85 6.67 9.62 -9.11
CA ASP A 85 7.88 10.30 -9.60
C ASP A 85 7.73 11.83 -9.60
N TYR A 86 6.53 12.31 -9.93
CA TYR A 86 6.21 13.73 -9.85
C TYR A 86 6.17 14.23 -8.40
N LEU A 87 5.60 13.45 -7.48
CA LEU A 87 5.60 13.78 -6.06
C LEU A 87 7.02 13.85 -5.49
N LEU A 88 7.90 12.93 -5.89
CA LEU A 88 9.31 12.95 -5.49
C LEU A 88 10.03 14.21 -5.98
N THR A 89 9.83 14.61 -7.23
CA THR A 89 10.46 15.83 -7.76
C THR A 89 9.98 17.07 -7.02
N ILE A 90 8.69 17.19 -6.70
CA ILE A 90 8.16 18.28 -5.87
C ILE A 90 8.80 18.29 -4.48
N ILE A 91 8.87 17.13 -3.81
CA ILE A 91 9.42 17.00 -2.46
C ILE A 91 10.90 17.44 -2.45
N GLN A 92 11.68 17.00 -3.44
CA GLN A 92 13.09 17.37 -3.59
C GLN A 92 13.26 18.87 -3.83
N GLN A 93 12.44 19.47 -4.70
CA GLN A 93 12.51 20.91 -5.01
C GLN A 93 12.12 21.79 -3.83
N ARG A 94 11.13 21.38 -3.03
CA ARG A 94 10.59 22.18 -1.91
C ARG A 94 11.24 21.89 -0.56
N GLY A 95 12.15 20.91 -0.49
CA GLY A 95 12.80 20.51 0.75
C GLY A 95 11.89 19.81 1.76
N GLY A 96 10.74 19.30 1.33
CA GLY A 96 9.78 18.57 2.18
C GLY A 96 8.35 19.10 2.13
N ILE A 97 7.55 18.70 3.12
CA ILE A 97 6.13 19.00 3.24
C ILE A 97 5.90 19.79 4.54
N GLN A 98 5.21 20.92 4.45
CA GLN A 98 4.95 21.80 5.61
C GLN A 98 4.09 21.14 6.69
N LYS A 99 3.08 20.36 6.30
CA LYS A 99 2.16 19.70 7.23
C LYS A 99 2.25 18.19 7.07
N LYS A 100 2.86 17.53 8.05
CA LYS A 100 2.96 16.08 8.10
C LYS A 100 1.69 15.45 8.66
N ILE A 101 1.39 14.22 8.24
CA ILE A 101 0.30 13.43 8.78
C ILE A 101 0.68 13.00 10.22
N PRO A 102 -0.11 13.41 11.24
CA PRO A 102 0.18 13.12 12.63
C PRO A 102 -0.19 11.68 13.00
N LEU A 103 0.30 11.22 14.15
CA LEU A 103 0.01 9.89 14.69
C LEU A 103 -1.50 9.64 14.86
N ASP A 104 -2.24 10.63 15.34
CA ASP A 104 -3.68 10.52 15.58
C ASP A 104 -4.45 10.13 14.32
N ALA A 105 -4.04 10.62 13.15
CA ALA A 105 -4.65 10.27 11.88
C ALA A 105 -4.46 8.77 11.56
N ILE A 106 -3.28 8.22 11.83
CA ILE A 106 -3.00 6.79 11.62
C ILE A 106 -3.79 5.93 12.61
N ILE A 107 -3.89 6.35 13.88
CA ILE A 107 -4.72 5.68 14.88
C ILE A 107 -6.20 5.71 14.48
N MET A 108 -6.69 6.83 13.95
CA MET A 108 -8.06 6.93 13.44
C MET A 108 -8.31 5.97 12.28
N LEU A 109 -7.37 5.88 11.33
CA LEU A 109 -7.46 4.92 10.22
C LEU A 109 -7.45 3.48 10.72
N GLU A 110 -6.58 3.15 11.66
CA GLU A 110 -6.54 1.82 12.28
C GLU A 110 -7.88 1.48 12.96
N ARG A 111 -8.44 2.40 13.75
CA ARG A 111 -9.75 2.21 14.39
C ARG A 111 -10.87 2.04 13.37
N LYS A 112 -10.86 2.82 12.29
CA LYS A 112 -11.82 2.72 11.18
C LYS A 112 -11.77 1.34 10.53
N VAL A 113 -10.57 0.86 10.22
CA VAL A 113 -10.35 -0.48 9.63
C VAL A 113 -10.78 -1.58 10.58
N LYS A 114 -10.49 -1.45 11.88
CA LYS A 114 -10.90 -2.40 12.91
C LYS A 114 -12.39 -2.32 13.27
N GLY A 115 -13.14 -1.38 12.68
CA GLY A 115 -14.56 -1.17 12.99
C GLY A 115 -14.80 -0.65 14.42
N ILE A 116 -13.77 -0.11 15.08
CA ILE A 116 -13.88 0.46 16.43
C ILE A 116 -14.56 1.82 16.31
N ARG A 117 -15.88 1.85 16.49
CA ARG A 117 -16.63 3.10 16.60
C ARG A 117 -16.31 3.78 17.92
N SER A 118 -16.09 5.09 17.89
CA SER A 118 -15.94 5.94 19.07
C SER A 118 -17.22 5.88 19.91
N LYS A 119 -17.33 4.91 20.81
CA LYS A 119 -18.39 4.89 21.83
C LYS A 119 -17.99 5.86 22.93
N ILE A 120 -18.23 7.15 22.70
CA ILE A 120 -18.25 8.07 23.83
C ILE A 120 -19.51 7.73 24.61
N LYS A 121 -19.36 7.22 25.83
CA LYS A 121 -20.48 6.94 26.72
C LYS A 121 -20.79 8.20 27.50
N VAL A 122 -22.01 8.69 27.40
CA VAL A 122 -22.57 9.79 28.18
C VAL A 122 -23.40 9.19 29.31
N GLN A 123 -23.07 9.55 30.54
CA GLN A 123 -23.88 9.18 31.70
C GLN A 123 -24.86 10.33 32.01
N ARG A 124 -26.16 10.06 31.98
CA ARG A 124 -27.20 11.00 32.38
C ARG A 124 -28.04 10.35 33.47
N GLY A 125 -27.73 10.65 34.73
CA GLY A 125 -28.30 9.92 35.87
C GLY A 125 -27.77 8.49 35.93
N ASP A 126 -28.67 7.51 36.04
CA ASP A 126 -28.34 6.07 36.07
C ASP A 126 -28.20 5.43 34.68
N ASP A 127 -28.58 6.15 33.61
CA ASP A 127 -28.51 5.62 32.24
C ASP A 127 -27.18 5.98 31.56
N ILE A 128 -26.50 4.96 31.05
CA ILE A 128 -25.31 5.08 30.22
C ILE A 128 -25.73 4.92 28.75
N MET A 129 -25.59 5.98 27.96
CA MET A 129 -25.93 5.97 26.53
C MET A 129 -24.76 6.41 25.66
N ASP A 130 -24.70 5.94 24.41
CA ASP A 130 -23.70 6.38 23.44
C ASP A 130 -24.01 7.82 22.96
N LEU A 131 -22.99 8.66 22.82
CA LEU A 131 -23.10 10.10 22.51
C LEU A 131 -23.77 10.37 21.16
N GLY A 132 -23.63 9.45 20.19
CA GLY A 132 -24.36 9.52 18.92
C GLY A 132 -25.87 9.32 19.08
N SER A 133 -26.29 8.44 19.99
CA SER A 133 -27.71 8.26 20.36
C SER A 133 -28.23 9.44 21.20
N PHE A 134 -27.35 10.12 21.94
CA PHE A 134 -27.68 11.31 22.71
C PHE A 134 -27.91 12.54 21.83
N LEU A 135 -27.09 12.75 20.79
CA LEU A 135 -27.19 13.91 19.88
C LEU A 135 -28.26 13.78 18.79
N SER A 136 -28.83 12.60 18.60
CA SER A 136 -29.89 12.35 17.59
C SER A 136 -31.32 12.46 18.16
N LYS A 137 -31.45 12.79 19.45
CA LYS A 137 -32.71 13.19 20.10
C LYS A 137 -32.78 14.70 20.19
#